data_AF-A0A3N9YAC5-F1
#
_entry.id   AF-A0A3N9YAC5-F1
#
_cell.length_a   1.000
_cell.length_b   1.000
_cell.length_c   1.000
_cell.angle_alpha   90.00
_cell.angle_beta   90.00
_cell.angle_gamma   90.00
#
_symmetry.space_group_name_H-M   'P 1'
#
loop_
_entity.id
_entity.type
_entity.pdbx_description
1 polymer ?
#
loop_
_entity_poly.entity_id
_entity_poly.type
_entity_poly.pdbx_seq_one_letter_code
_entity_poly.pdbx_strand_id
1 'polypeptide(L)'
;MLSSFLQALATKLVEEILKLLVQWLAPKTLRSVPHRASPNCPRCGGYGVRRWAPGGMWMFLPSLLAFAWGFGFTLLGVPVVVLTVVAVLVSDGVGGVPTALLAPLGLVVPAALMVAGAFGLAHYHSYPPKWCARCHGRWPRRERDEYLRASAPVLTCGCGQRLRVPRTAVGARLRCPRCRTEHATPAAAGH
;
A
#
# COMPACT_ATOMS: atom_id res chain seq x y z
N MET A 1 -21.39 -38.09 -3.18
CA MET A 1 -22.27 -36.91 -2.99
C MET A 1 -21.68 -35.91 -2.00
N LEU A 2 -21.18 -36.36 -0.85
CA LEU A 2 -20.54 -35.46 0.13
C LEU A 2 -19.24 -34.83 -0.39
N SER A 3 -18.45 -35.58 -1.16
CA SER A 3 -17.22 -35.11 -1.82
C SER A 3 -17.48 -33.99 -2.84
N SER A 4 -18.46 -34.16 -3.73
CA SER A 4 -18.84 -33.16 -4.74
C SER A 4 -19.42 -31.89 -4.12
N PHE A 5 -20.16 -32.02 -3.01
CA PHE A 5 -20.68 -30.87 -2.27
C PHE A 5 -19.56 -30.09 -1.57
N LEU A 6 -18.62 -30.79 -0.90
CA LEU A 6 -17.45 -30.15 -0.27
C LEU A 6 -16.54 -29.47 -1.29
N GLN A 7 -16.37 -30.05 -2.48
CA GLN A 7 -15.59 -29.45 -3.56
C GLN A 7 -16.24 -28.16 -4.08
N ALA A 8 -17.56 -28.15 -4.26
CA ALA A 8 -18.31 -26.96 -4.68
C ALA A 8 -18.32 -25.85 -3.60
N LEU A 9 -18.35 -26.25 -2.33
CA LEU A 9 -18.29 -25.31 -1.20
C LEU A 9 -16.89 -24.69 -1.10
N ALA A 10 -15.84 -25.50 -1.27
CA ALA A 10 -14.45 -25.04 -1.30
C ALA A 10 -14.16 -24.09 -2.44
N THR A 11 -14.64 -24.37 -3.67
CA THR A 11 -14.44 -23.45 -4.79
C THR A 11 -15.15 -22.13 -4.58
N LYS A 12 -16.36 -22.13 -3.99
CA LYS A 12 -17.06 -20.90 -3.61
C LYS A 12 -16.36 -20.13 -2.49
N LEU A 13 -15.78 -20.83 -1.52
CA LEU A 13 -14.97 -20.23 -0.46
C LEU A 13 -13.69 -19.59 -1.01
N VAL A 14 -13.01 -20.27 -1.95
CA VAL A 14 -11.87 -19.70 -2.68
C VAL A 14 -12.28 -18.47 -3.46
N GLU A 15 -13.41 -18.51 -4.16
CA GLU A 15 -13.91 -17.39 -4.96
C GLU A 15 -14.19 -16.15 -4.09
N GLU A 16 -14.84 -16.32 -2.95
CA GLU A 16 -15.12 -15.23 -2.00
C GLU A 16 -13.87 -14.75 -1.27
N ILE A 17 -12.95 -15.65 -0.88
CA ILE A 17 -11.65 -15.26 -0.35
C ILE A 17 -10.89 -14.47 -1.39
N LEU A 18 -10.82 -14.91 -2.65
CA LEU A 18 -10.10 -14.20 -3.70
C LEU A 18 -10.74 -12.84 -3.99
N LYS A 19 -12.08 -12.73 -4.01
CA LYS A 19 -12.78 -11.45 -4.11
C LYS A 19 -12.44 -10.53 -2.95
N LEU A 20 -12.52 -11.01 -1.72
CA LEU A 20 -12.14 -10.24 -0.53
C LEU A 20 -10.66 -9.85 -0.57
N LEU A 21 -9.78 -10.75 -0.99
CA LEU A 21 -8.34 -10.55 -1.05
C LEU A 21 -7.99 -9.53 -2.13
N VAL A 22 -8.64 -9.55 -3.30
CA VAL A 22 -8.50 -8.52 -4.33
C VAL A 22 -9.12 -7.19 -3.87
N GLN A 23 -10.32 -7.21 -3.28
CA GLN A 23 -10.98 -6.01 -2.76
C GLN A 23 -10.24 -5.39 -1.57
N TRP A 24 -9.48 -6.16 -0.80
CA TRP A 24 -8.66 -5.66 0.31
C TRP A 24 -7.25 -5.32 -0.13
N LEU A 25 -6.53 -6.25 -0.74
CA LEU A 25 -5.14 -6.02 -1.15
C LEU A 25 -5.04 -5.03 -2.29
N ALA A 26 -5.88 -5.07 -3.32
CA ALA A 26 -5.69 -4.16 -4.46
C ALA A 26 -5.79 -2.69 -3.99
N PRO A 27 -6.83 -2.24 -3.26
CA PRO A 27 -6.83 -0.88 -2.76
C PRO A 27 -5.83 -0.66 -1.63
N LYS A 28 -5.55 -1.60 -0.71
CA LYS A 28 -4.53 -1.36 0.34
C LYS A 28 -3.12 -1.23 -0.23
N THR A 29 -2.74 -2.09 -1.16
CA THR A 29 -1.40 -2.06 -1.79
C THR A 29 -1.26 -0.88 -2.76
N LEU A 30 -2.29 -0.57 -3.55
CA LEU A 30 -2.30 0.64 -4.39
C LEU A 30 -2.37 1.94 -3.58
N ARG A 31 -2.95 1.92 -2.36
CA ARG A 31 -2.97 3.07 -1.44
C ARG A 31 -1.74 3.15 -0.52
N SER A 32 -1.06 2.02 -0.25
CA SER A 32 0.18 1.98 0.54
C SER A 32 1.36 2.54 -0.24
N VAL A 33 1.31 2.51 -1.57
CA VAL A 33 2.12 3.39 -2.39
C VAL A 33 1.44 4.76 -2.33
N PRO A 34 2.01 5.77 -1.64
CA PRO A 34 1.42 7.08 -1.62
C PRO A 34 1.53 7.68 -3.02
N HIS A 35 0.52 7.43 -3.87
CA HIS A 35 0.16 8.30 -4.97
C HIS A 35 -0.44 9.59 -4.40
N ARG A 36 0.34 10.30 -3.56
CA ARG A 36 0.21 11.74 -3.54
C ARG A 36 0.72 12.15 -4.89
N ALA A 37 -0.20 12.46 -5.81
CA ALA A 37 0.09 13.15 -7.06
C ALA A 37 1.21 14.15 -6.75
N SER A 38 2.37 13.96 -7.39
CA SER A 38 3.50 14.82 -7.12
C SER A 38 3.00 16.25 -7.30
N PRO A 39 3.15 17.13 -6.30
CA PRO A 39 2.62 18.49 -6.38
C PRO A 39 3.05 19.09 -7.71
N ASN A 40 2.12 19.77 -8.37
CA ASN A 40 2.36 20.45 -9.64
C ASN A 40 3.68 21.22 -9.57
N CYS A 41 4.47 21.20 -10.65
CA CYS A 41 5.75 21.89 -10.66
C CYS A 41 5.58 23.33 -10.17
N PRO A 42 6.35 23.79 -9.15
CA PRO A 42 6.16 25.13 -8.59
C PRO A 42 6.45 26.24 -9.60
N ARG A 43 7.15 25.94 -10.69
CA ARG A 43 7.44 26.89 -11.78
C ARG A 43 6.40 26.90 -12.89
N CYS A 44 5.98 25.74 -13.38
CA CYS A 44 5.15 25.65 -14.60
C CYS A 44 3.83 24.89 -14.43
N GLY A 45 3.55 24.38 -13.23
CA GLY A 45 2.39 23.54 -12.95
C GLY A 45 2.42 22.14 -13.56
N GLY A 46 3.42 21.79 -14.38
CA GLY A 46 3.50 20.51 -15.10
C GLY A 46 3.92 19.30 -14.26
N TYR A 47 3.61 18.10 -14.77
CA TYR A 47 4.03 16.80 -14.22
C TYR A 47 5.32 16.30 -14.90
N GLY A 48 6.13 15.49 -14.20
CA GLY A 48 7.32 14.89 -14.81
C GLY A 48 8.27 14.26 -13.78
N VAL A 49 8.67 13.01 -14.03
CA VAL A 49 9.15 12.10 -12.98
C VAL A 49 10.54 11.54 -13.31
N ARG A 50 11.57 12.20 -12.78
CA ARG A 50 12.83 11.53 -12.41
C ARG A 50 13.11 11.99 -10.99
N ARG A 51 12.99 11.11 -10.00
CA ARG A 51 13.05 11.48 -8.57
C ARG A 51 14.47 11.55 -8.04
N TRP A 52 14.67 12.30 -6.95
CA TRP A 52 15.95 12.44 -6.25
C TRP A 52 16.21 11.30 -5.23
N ALA A 53 15.57 10.14 -5.38
CA ALA A 53 15.76 9.04 -4.44
C ALA A 53 17.23 8.55 -4.44
N PRO A 54 17.85 8.29 -3.27
CA PRO A 54 19.16 7.63 -3.19
C PRO A 54 19.07 6.26 -3.88
N GLY A 55 20.07 5.94 -4.71
CA GLY A 55 20.03 4.75 -5.58
C GLY A 55 19.17 4.90 -6.85
N GLY A 56 18.29 5.91 -6.94
CA GLY A 56 17.53 6.20 -8.17
C GLY A 56 16.73 5.00 -8.67
N MET A 57 16.85 4.70 -9.96
CA MET A 57 16.17 3.55 -10.60
C MET A 57 16.56 2.21 -9.96
N TRP A 58 17.77 2.10 -9.39
CA TRP A 58 18.29 0.87 -8.79
C TRP A 58 17.54 0.45 -7.53
N MET A 59 16.79 1.34 -6.87
CA MET A 59 15.94 0.97 -5.74
C MET A 59 14.49 0.73 -6.20
N PHE A 60 14.04 1.45 -7.22
CA PHE A 60 12.69 1.33 -7.77
C PHE A 60 12.45 -0.02 -8.45
N LEU A 61 13.33 -0.41 -9.38
CA LEU A 61 13.16 -1.62 -10.17
C LEU A 61 13.13 -2.91 -9.32
N PRO A 62 14.07 -3.15 -8.37
CA PRO A 62 13.98 -4.35 -7.54
C PRO A 62 12.80 -4.31 -6.57
N SER A 63 12.40 -3.13 -6.07
CA SER A 63 11.19 -3.03 -5.23
C SER A 63 9.92 -3.35 -6.03
N LEU A 64 9.84 -2.89 -7.28
CA LEU A 64 8.74 -3.21 -8.20
C LEU A 64 8.70 -4.70 -8.52
N LEU A 65 9.86 -5.30 -8.82
CA LEU A 65 9.97 -6.73 -9.09
C LEU A 65 9.59 -7.54 -7.85
N ALA A 66 10.14 -7.25 -6.67
CA ALA A 66 9.81 -7.93 -5.42
C ALA A 66 8.32 -7.82 -5.09
N PHE A 67 7.72 -6.64 -5.29
CA PHE A 67 6.29 -6.44 -5.12
C PHE A 67 5.47 -7.27 -6.11
N ALA A 68 5.78 -7.19 -7.41
CA ALA A 68 5.05 -7.91 -8.45
C ALA A 68 5.16 -9.42 -8.27
N TRP A 69 6.35 -9.92 -7.90
CA TRP A 69 6.57 -11.35 -7.66
C TRP A 69 5.83 -11.81 -6.41
N GLY A 70 5.99 -11.12 -5.29
CA GLY A 70 5.29 -11.44 -4.05
C GLY A 70 3.78 -11.42 -4.24
N PHE A 71 3.25 -10.37 -4.87
CA PHE A 71 1.83 -10.25 -5.18
C PHE A 71 1.32 -11.38 -6.09
N GLY A 72 2.04 -11.68 -7.17
CA GLY A 72 1.69 -12.77 -8.09
C GLY A 72 1.67 -14.13 -7.41
N PHE A 73 2.70 -14.46 -6.62
CA PHE A 73 2.73 -15.71 -5.87
C PHE A 73 1.67 -15.77 -4.77
N THR A 74 1.31 -14.65 -4.16
CA THR A 74 0.23 -14.62 -3.16
C THR A 74 -1.12 -14.87 -3.83
N LEU A 75 -1.39 -14.23 -4.98
CA LEU A 75 -2.63 -14.43 -5.73
C LEU A 75 -2.80 -15.86 -6.25
N LEU A 76 -1.73 -16.48 -6.74
CA LEU A 76 -1.77 -17.85 -7.27
C LEU A 76 -1.67 -18.90 -6.16
N GLY A 77 -0.93 -18.60 -5.08
CA GLY A 77 -0.69 -19.53 -3.99
C GLY A 77 -1.88 -19.69 -3.05
N VAL A 78 -2.68 -18.64 -2.82
CA VAL A 78 -3.86 -18.72 -1.94
C VAL A 78 -4.87 -19.78 -2.43
N PRO A 79 -5.29 -19.82 -3.71
CA PRO A 79 -6.14 -20.88 -4.23
C PRO A 79 -5.55 -22.29 -4.03
N VAL A 80 -4.25 -22.44 -4.29
CA VAL A 80 -3.55 -23.73 -4.16
C VAL A 80 -3.56 -24.19 -2.71
N VAL A 81 -3.25 -23.32 -1.74
CA VAL A 81 -3.28 -23.63 -0.31
C VAL A 81 -4.67 -24.01 0.15
N VAL A 82 -5.71 -23.31 -0.30
CA VAL A 82 -7.08 -23.65 0.09
C VAL A 82 -7.49 -25.00 -0.49
N LEU A 83 -7.16 -25.28 -1.76
CA LEU A 83 -7.46 -26.57 -2.38
C LEU A 83 -6.70 -27.73 -1.73
N THR A 84 -5.44 -27.54 -1.34
CA THR A 84 -4.66 -28.58 -0.64
C THR A 84 -5.18 -28.83 0.76
N VAL A 85 -5.50 -27.78 1.53
CA VAL A 85 -6.11 -27.90 2.86
C VAL A 85 -7.43 -28.68 2.78
N VAL A 86 -8.29 -28.34 1.83
CA VAL A 86 -9.56 -29.04 1.62
C VAL A 86 -9.33 -30.48 1.20
N ALA A 87 -8.43 -30.75 0.26
CA ALA A 87 -8.13 -32.10 -0.20
C ALA A 87 -7.62 -33.00 0.93
N VAL A 88 -6.70 -32.50 1.75
CA VAL A 88 -6.11 -33.21 2.89
C VAL A 88 -7.14 -33.47 3.99
N LEU A 89 -7.99 -32.49 4.31
CA LEU A 89 -9.08 -32.68 5.28
C LEU A 89 -10.14 -33.68 4.80
N VAL A 90 -10.38 -33.74 3.48
CA VAL A 90 -11.32 -34.69 2.87
C VAL A 90 -10.74 -36.11 2.80
N SER A 91 -9.44 -36.27 2.54
CA SER A 91 -8.81 -37.58 2.43
C SER A 91 -8.47 -38.20 3.79
N ASP A 92 -7.93 -37.39 4.71
CA ASP A 92 -7.27 -37.89 5.93
C ASP A 92 -8.06 -37.55 7.21
N GLY A 93 -9.15 -36.79 7.09
CA GLY A 93 -9.98 -36.35 8.21
C GLY A 93 -9.15 -35.61 9.28
N VAL A 94 -9.27 -36.03 10.54
CA VAL A 94 -8.56 -35.40 11.67
C VAL A 94 -7.04 -35.61 11.58
N GLY A 95 -6.57 -36.67 10.91
CA GLY A 95 -5.14 -36.96 10.72
C GLY A 95 -4.43 -35.98 9.79
N GLY A 96 -5.16 -35.30 8.90
CA GLY A 96 -4.64 -34.30 7.96
C GLY A 96 -4.57 -32.87 8.51
N VAL A 97 -5.08 -32.62 9.72
CA VAL A 97 -5.04 -31.30 10.36
C VAL A 97 -3.62 -30.71 10.51
N PRO A 98 -2.59 -31.46 10.95
CA PRO A 98 -1.24 -30.91 11.07
C PRO A 98 -0.62 -30.52 9.71
N THR A 99 -0.86 -31.29 8.65
CA THR A 99 -0.39 -30.96 7.29
C THR A 99 -1.15 -29.78 6.71
N ALA A 100 -2.46 -29.68 6.96
CA ALA A 100 -3.28 -28.52 6.59
C ALA A 100 -2.83 -27.23 7.28
N LEU A 101 -2.36 -27.29 8.53
CA LEU A 101 -1.83 -26.13 9.27
C LEU A 101 -0.48 -25.64 8.72
N LEU A 102 0.31 -26.50 8.09
CA LEU A 102 1.59 -26.14 7.50
C LEU A 102 1.45 -25.54 6.08
N ALA A 103 0.40 -25.89 5.34
CA ALA A 103 0.14 -25.35 4.01
C ALA A 103 0.17 -23.80 3.92
N PRO A 104 -0.44 -23.03 4.85
CA PRO A 104 -0.37 -21.56 4.81
C PRO A 104 1.03 -20.98 5.10
N LEU A 105 1.96 -21.72 5.70
CA LEU A 105 3.34 -21.25 5.89
C LEU A 105 4.04 -21.01 4.54
N GLY A 106 3.63 -21.71 3.48
CA GLY A 106 4.14 -21.49 2.12
C GLY A 106 3.83 -20.09 1.55
N LEU A 107 2.85 -19.37 2.14
CA LEU A 107 2.50 -18.01 1.73
C LEU A 107 3.25 -16.92 2.47
N VAL A 108 4.00 -17.26 3.53
CA VAL A 108 4.73 -16.28 4.35
C VAL A 108 5.81 -15.58 3.53
N VAL A 109 6.58 -16.33 2.72
CA VAL A 109 7.65 -15.76 1.90
C VAL A 109 7.11 -14.84 0.79
N PRO A 110 6.11 -15.25 -0.02
CA PRO A 110 5.44 -14.35 -0.97
C PRO A 110 4.87 -13.08 -0.33
N ALA A 111 4.20 -13.22 0.82
CA ALA A 111 3.61 -12.09 1.52
C ALA A 111 4.70 -11.12 2.03
N ALA A 112 5.78 -11.65 2.60
CA ALA A 112 6.91 -10.84 3.06
C ALA A 112 7.59 -10.09 1.91
N LEU A 113 7.79 -10.73 0.75
CA LEU A 113 8.34 -10.10 -0.46
C LEU A 113 7.44 -8.97 -0.98
N MET A 114 6.13 -9.21 -1.00
CA MET A 114 5.15 -8.19 -1.39
C MET A 114 5.21 -6.98 -0.46
N VAL A 115 5.21 -7.20 0.86
CA VAL A 115 5.30 -6.11 1.85
C VAL A 115 6.62 -5.35 1.70
N ALA A 116 7.75 -6.06 1.57
CA ALA A 116 9.05 -5.43 1.39
C ALA A 116 9.13 -4.59 0.10
N GLY A 117 8.62 -5.11 -1.02
CA GLY A 117 8.53 -4.38 -2.28
C GLY A 117 7.65 -3.14 -2.19
N ALA A 118 6.50 -3.24 -1.50
CA ALA A 118 5.62 -2.10 -1.25
C ALA A 118 6.31 -1.00 -0.42
N PHE A 119 7.06 -1.38 0.62
CA PHE A 119 7.85 -0.43 1.41
C PHE A 119 8.94 0.25 0.58
N GLY A 120 9.65 -0.50 -0.28
CA GLY A 120 10.66 0.04 -1.17
C GLY A 120 10.09 1.04 -2.18
N LEU A 121 8.92 0.73 -2.77
CA LEU A 121 8.18 1.64 -3.64
C LEU A 121 7.73 2.90 -2.89
N ALA A 122 7.14 2.75 -1.70
CA ALA A 122 6.72 3.87 -0.87
C ALA A 122 7.89 4.78 -0.49
N HIS A 123 9.05 4.18 -0.16
CA HIS A 123 10.28 4.91 0.11
C HIS A 123 10.72 5.73 -1.11
N TYR A 124 10.80 5.11 -2.30
CA TYR A 124 11.15 5.80 -3.55
C TYR A 124 10.18 6.96 -3.88
N HIS A 125 8.88 6.73 -3.75
CA HIS A 125 7.85 7.73 -4.03
C HIS A 125 7.79 8.87 -3.00
N SER A 126 8.40 8.70 -1.82
CA SER A 126 8.49 9.76 -0.82
C SER A 126 9.48 10.88 -1.19
N TYR A 127 10.36 10.66 -2.17
CA TYR A 127 11.31 11.66 -2.64
C TYR A 127 10.72 12.60 -3.70
N PRO A 128 11.11 13.90 -3.69
CA PRO A 128 10.68 14.84 -4.72
C PRO A 128 11.23 14.48 -6.12
N PRO A 129 10.54 14.89 -7.19
CA PRO A 129 11.12 14.92 -8.54
C PRO A 129 12.37 15.84 -8.58
N LYS A 130 13.38 15.48 -9.37
CA LYS A 130 14.66 16.19 -9.55
C LYS A 130 14.55 17.33 -10.58
N TRP A 131 13.79 17.11 -11.66
CA TRP A 131 13.55 18.04 -12.77
C TRP A 131 12.12 17.86 -13.28
N CYS A 132 11.51 18.95 -13.74
CA CYS A 132 10.21 18.89 -14.38
C CYS A 132 10.37 18.47 -15.85
N ALA A 133 9.55 17.52 -16.32
CA ALA A 133 9.59 17.10 -17.72
C ALA A 133 9.06 18.17 -18.68
N ARG A 134 8.21 19.10 -18.20
CA ARG A 134 7.62 20.17 -19.01
C ARG A 134 8.55 21.37 -19.17
N CYS A 135 9.05 21.94 -18.07
CA CYS A 135 9.87 23.16 -18.10
C CYS A 135 11.37 22.92 -17.92
N HIS A 136 11.81 21.67 -17.78
CA HIS A 136 13.18 21.27 -17.44
C HIS A 136 13.77 21.94 -16.18
N GLY A 137 12.95 22.70 -15.44
CA GLY A 137 13.35 23.37 -14.21
C GLY A 137 13.73 22.36 -13.14
N ARG A 138 14.83 22.63 -12.44
CA ARG A 138 15.21 21.87 -11.25
C ARG A 138 14.21 22.16 -10.13
N TRP A 139 13.85 21.13 -9.39
CA TRP A 139 13.02 21.30 -8.21
C TRP A 139 13.80 22.02 -7.11
N PRO A 140 13.18 22.99 -6.41
CA PRO A 140 13.88 23.81 -5.42
C PRO A 140 14.30 23.01 -4.18
N ARG A 141 13.57 21.93 -3.84
CA ARG A 141 13.80 21.15 -2.62
C ARG A 141 14.59 19.88 -2.94
N ARG A 142 15.78 19.77 -2.34
CA ARG A 142 16.59 18.53 -2.38
C ARG A 142 16.28 17.61 -1.21
N GLU A 143 16.03 18.18 -0.03
CA GLU A 143 15.85 17.39 1.18
C GLU A 143 14.45 16.77 1.26
N ARG A 144 14.44 15.45 1.55
CA ARG A 144 13.23 14.67 1.74
C ARG A 144 12.36 15.28 2.83
N ASP A 145 12.92 15.64 3.98
CA ASP A 145 12.14 16.12 5.12
C ASP A 145 11.47 17.47 4.88
N GLU A 146 12.13 18.37 4.15
CA GLU A 146 11.53 19.65 3.77
C GLU A 146 10.37 19.45 2.77
N TYR A 147 10.55 18.56 1.80
CA TYR A 147 9.48 18.18 0.87
C TYR A 147 8.29 17.53 1.60
N LEU A 148 8.57 16.64 2.55
CA LEU A 148 7.58 15.94 3.35
C LEU A 148 6.81 16.87 4.29
N ARG A 149 7.46 17.92 4.82
CA ARG A 149 6.83 19.00 5.60
C ARG A 149 5.93 19.89 4.74
N ALA A 150 6.36 20.22 3.53
CA ALA A 150 5.59 21.09 2.64
C ALA A 150 4.41 20.38 1.96
N SER A 151 4.48 19.06 1.78
CA SER A 151 3.41 18.20 1.28
C SER A 151 2.46 17.70 2.37
N ALA A 152 2.56 18.26 3.58
CA ALA A 152 1.63 17.99 4.66
C ALA A 152 0.21 18.44 4.27
N PRO A 153 -0.83 17.67 4.63
CA PRO A 153 -2.21 18.04 4.29
C PRO A 153 -2.57 19.37 4.94
N VAL A 154 -3.31 20.18 4.18
CA VAL A 154 -3.81 21.48 4.64
C VAL A 154 -5.32 21.37 4.80
N LEU A 155 -5.80 21.68 6.00
CA LEU A 155 -7.23 21.80 6.31
C LEU A 155 -7.59 23.28 6.33
N THR A 156 -8.79 23.62 5.90
CA THR A 156 -9.36 24.97 6.06
C THR A 156 -10.36 24.97 7.22
N CYS A 157 -10.13 25.74 8.29
CA CYS A 157 -11.17 26.04 9.31
C CYS A 157 -12.32 26.78 8.60
N GLY A 158 -13.55 26.64 9.10
CA GLY A 158 -14.69 27.45 8.67
C GLY A 158 -14.45 28.97 8.77
N CYS A 159 -13.49 29.42 9.59
CA CYS A 159 -13.05 30.83 9.63
C CYS A 159 -12.12 31.26 8.47
N GLY A 160 -11.88 30.38 7.49
CA GLY A 160 -10.99 30.62 6.36
C GLY A 160 -9.50 30.40 6.64
N GLN A 161 -9.11 30.08 7.89
CA GLN A 161 -7.71 29.81 8.23
C GLN A 161 -7.24 28.47 7.66
N ARG A 162 -6.12 28.48 6.92
CA ARG A 162 -5.42 27.27 6.44
C ARG A 162 -4.51 26.72 7.54
N LEU A 163 -4.81 25.51 7.99
CA LEU A 163 -4.09 24.76 9.01
C LEU A 163 -3.26 23.68 8.33
N ARG A 164 -1.94 23.72 8.48
CA ARG A 164 -1.07 22.60 8.09
C ARG A 164 -1.12 21.54 9.18
N VAL A 165 -1.38 20.29 8.79
CA VAL A 165 -1.41 19.16 9.72
C VAL A 165 0.01 18.63 9.90
N PRO A 166 0.63 18.76 11.08
CA PRO A 166 1.90 18.09 11.37
C PRO A 166 1.74 16.59 11.25
N ARG A 167 2.77 15.88 10.75
CA ARG A 167 2.72 14.41 10.63
C ARG A 167 2.57 13.69 11.97
N THR A 168 3.07 14.28 13.05
CA THR A 168 2.95 13.78 14.42
C THR A 168 1.56 13.98 15.02
N ALA A 169 0.74 14.86 14.42
CA ALA A 169 -0.61 15.17 14.88
C ALA A 169 -1.69 14.49 14.04
N VAL A 170 -1.30 13.50 13.23
CA VAL A 170 -2.23 12.74 12.38
C VAL A 170 -3.09 11.84 13.27
N GLY A 171 -4.41 12.01 13.22
CA GLY A 171 -5.36 11.41 14.17
C GLY A 171 -5.56 12.21 15.46
N ALA A 172 -4.78 13.27 15.68
CA ALA A 172 -4.98 14.19 16.80
C ALA A 172 -5.98 15.30 16.44
N ARG A 173 -6.58 15.92 17.46
CA ARG A 173 -7.40 17.12 17.27
C ARG A 173 -6.49 18.33 17.12
N LEU A 174 -6.61 19.05 16.01
CA LEU A 174 -5.93 20.32 15.82
C LEU A 174 -6.85 21.46 16.19
N ARG A 175 -6.38 22.35 17.06
CA ARG A 175 -7.09 23.57 17.40
C ARG A 175 -6.68 24.67 16.45
N CYS A 176 -7.65 25.33 15.82
CA CYS A 176 -7.33 26.48 15.00
C CYS A 176 -6.84 27.65 15.87
N PRO A 177 -5.73 28.32 15.53
CA PRO A 177 -5.24 29.47 16.30
C PRO A 177 -6.17 30.68 16.24
N ARG A 178 -7.03 30.77 15.22
CA ARG A 178 -7.94 31.91 15.00
C ARG A 178 -9.32 31.68 15.61
N CYS A 179 -10.01 30.63 15.18
CA CYS A 179 -11.39 30.31 15.58
C CYS A 179 -11.44 29.47 16.89
N ARG A 180 -10.29 28.96 17.38
CA ARG A 180 -10.17 28.00 18.51
C ARG A 180 -11.02 26.72 18.38
N THR A 181 -11.69 26.50 17.25
CA THR A 181 -12.43 25.28 16.95
C THR A 181 -11.47 24.12 16.79
N GLU A 182 -11.87 22.98 17.35
CA GLU A 182 -11.17 21.73 17.17
C GLU A 182 -11.58 21.12 15.84
N HIS A 183 -10.59 20.75 15.06
CA HIS A 183 -10.77 19.96 13.85
C HIS A 183 -10.15 18.59 14.10
N ALA A 184 -10.93 17.54 13.89
CA ALA A 184 -10.36 16.22 13.70
C ALA A 184 -9.43 16.33 12.50
N THR A 185 -8.14 16.06 12.71
CA THR A 185 -7.30 15.79 11.55
C THR A 185 -7.87 14.56 10.86
N PRO A 186 -7.76 14.47 9.52
CA PRO A 186 -7.97 13.20 8.89
C PRO A 186 -7.05 12.23 9.63
N ALA A 187 -7.63 11.16 10.18
CA ALA A 187 -6.85 10.06 10.69
C ALA A 187 -5.79 9.73 9.65
N ALA A 188 -4.61 9.27 10.08
CA ALA A 188 -3.74 8.57 9.15
C ALA A 188 -4.68 7.56 8.52
N ALA A 189 -4.94 7.66 7.22
CA ALA A 189 -5.79 6.66 6.57
C ALA A 189 -5.15 5.33 6.97
N GLY A 190 -5.84 4.62 7.86
CA GLY A 190 -5.22 3.60 8.68
C GLY A 190 -4.67 2.52 7.77
N HIS A 191 -3.39 2.25 7.98
CA HIS A 191 -2.65 1.01 7.73
C HIS A 191 -3.49 -0.20 7.27
#